data_AF-A0A7C2EL05-F1
#
_entry.id   AF-A0A7C2EL05-F1
#
_cell.length_a   1.000
_cell.length_b   1.000
_cell.length_c   1.000
_cell.angle_alpha   90.00
_cell.angle_beta   90.00
_cell.angle_gamma   90.00
#
_symmetry.space_group_name_H-M   'P 1'
#
loop_
_entity.id
_entity.type
_entity.pdbx_description
1 polymer ?
#
loop_
_entity_poly.entity_id
_entity_poly.type
_entity_poly.pdbx_seq_one_letter_code
_entity_poly.pdbx_strand_id
1 'polypeptide(L)'
;MTIDEIREVVSLIDYPEYTFEVFETNGVLYLQARYLEADIISGKPEWQHTRKWQLSEHMVKSEIVQTALKCILTSFEHRVREHFLYRGERIFGPHFDVDALHELCMRKRLDYRGRKRKQTSG
;
A
#
# COMPACT_ATOMS: atom_id res chain seq x y z
N MET A 1 13.83 -14.75 -16.64
CA MET A 1 12.63 -15.54 -16.99
C MET A 1 11.94 -14.86 -18.15
N THR A 2 11.26 -15.59 -19.04
CA THR A 2 10.47 -14.99 -20.13
C THR A 2 9.18 -14.38 -19.58
N ILE A 3 8.53 -13.50 -20.35
CA ILE A 3 7.23 -12.93 -19.97
C ILE A 3 6.16 -14.01 -19.74
N ASP A 4 6.18 -15.07 -20.54
CA ASP A 4 5.20 -16.16 -20.43
C ASP A 4 5.43 -17.01 -19.18
N GLU A 5 6.69 -17.27 -18.83
CA GLU A 5 7.05 -17.93 -17.55
C GLU A 5 6.60 -17.09 -16.34
N ILE A 6 6.75 -15.75 -16.41
CA ILE A 6 6.30 -14.85 -15.34
C ILE A 6 4.77 -14.90 -15.21
N ARG A 7 4.04 -14.83 -16.33
CA ARG A 7 2.58 -14.94 -16.35
C ARG A 7 2.10 -16.28 -15.80
N GLU A 8 2.76 -17.37 -16.16
CA GLU A 8 2.48 -18.69 -15.64
C GLU A 8 2.66 -18.72 -14.12
N VAL A 9 3.80 -18.24 -13.60
CA VAL A 9 4.04 -18.16 -12.15
C VAL A 9 2.96 -17.34 -11.45
N VAL A 10 2.59 -16.18 -11.98
CA VAL A 10 1.57 -15.32 -11.36
C VAL A 10 0.18 -15.96 -11.41
N SER A 11 -0.15 -16.71 -12.47
CA SER A 11 -1.44 -17.42 -12.57
C SER A 11 -1.64 -18.52 -11.52
N LEU A 12 -0.54 -19.00 -10.91
CA LEU A 12 -0.57 -19.98 -9.82
C LEU A 12 -0.76 -19.34 -8.44
N ILE A 13 -0.76 -18.00 -8.35
CA ILE A 13 -0.92 -17.27 -7.10
C ILE A 13 -2.40 -16.98 -6.89
N ASP A 14 -2.94 -17.46 -5.79
CA ASP A 14 -4.30 -17.18 -5.36
C ASP A 14 -4.30 -16.49 -3.99
N TYR A 15 -5.16 -15.49 -3.83
CA TYR A 15 -5.44 -14.83 -2.56
C TYR A 15 -6.88 -14.28 -2.59
N PRO A 16 -7.70 -14.54 -1.55
CA PRO A 16 -9.11 -14.16 -1.56
C PRO A 16 -9.34 -12.70 -1.94
N GLU A 17 -10.36 -12.44 -2.77
CA GLU A 17 -10.81 -11.11 -3.23
C GLU A 17 -9.87 -10.37 -4.19
N TYR A 18 -8.64 -10.85 -4.40
CA TYR A 18 -7.66 -10.21 -5.29
C TYR A 18 -7.50 -10.99 -6.59
N THR A 19 -7.36 -10.26 -7.69
CA THR A 19 -6.94 -10.79 -8.98
C THR A 19 -5.62 -10.15 -9.38
N PHE A 20 -4.60 -10.96 -9.66
CA PHE A 20 -3.29 -10.50 -10.11
C PHE A 20 -3.24 -10.38 -11.64
N GLU A 21 -2.59 -9.33 -12.12
CA GLU A 21 -2.39 -9.05 -13.54
C GLU A 21 -0.92 -8.69 -13.80
N VAL A 22 -0.37 -9.19 -14.90
CA VAL A 22 0.95 -8.81 -15.41
C VAL A 22 0.77 -8.15 -16.77
N PHE A 23 1.27 -6.92 -16.88
CA PHE A 23 1.24 -6.16 -18.13
C PHE A 23 2.59 -5.53 -18.41
N GLU A 24 2.81 -5.20 -19.68
CA GLU A 24 4.03 -4.56 -20.15
C GLU A 24 3.73 -3.12 -20.54
N THR A 25 4.65 -2.21 -20.22
CA THR A 25 4.60 -0.82 -20.69
C THR A 25 6.01 -0.36 -20.99
N ASN A 26 6.26 0.08 -22.22
CA ASN A 26 7.58 0.54 -22.69
C ASN A 26 8.72 -0.47 -22.44
N GLY A 27 8.47 -1.77 -22.68
CA GLY A 27 9.48 -2.81 -22.45
C GLY A 27 9.64 -3.23 -20.99
N VAL A 28 8.87 -2.67 -20.07
CA VAL A 28 8.97 -2.95 -18.62
C VAL A 28 7.73 -3.70 -18.15
N LEU A 29 7.95 -4.82 -17.46
CA LEU A 29 6.89 -5.61 -16.86
C LEU A 29 6.46 -5.07 -15.50
N TYR A 30 5.16 -5.11 -15.24
CA TYR A 30 4.58 -4.74 -13.96
C TYR A 30 3.62 -5.81 -13.48
N LEU A 31 3.66 -6.06 -12.18
CA LEU A 31 2.61 -6.75 -11.43
C LEU A 31 1.68 -5.73 -10.79
N GLN A 32 0.38 -5.94 -10.93
CA GLN A 32 -0.65 -5.21 -10.18
C GLN A 32 -1.73 -6.20 -9.75
N ALA A 33 -2.43 -5.90 -8.67
CA ALA A 33 -3.65 -6.63 -8.32
C ALA A 33 -4.84 -5.67 -8.32
N ARG A 34 -6.04 -6.24 -8.47
CA ARG A 34 -7.30 -5.53 -8.29
C ARG A 34 -8.21 -6.29 -7.36
N TYR A 35 -9.08 -5.57 -6.69
CA TYR A 35 -10.09 -6.11 -5.77
C TYR A 35 -11.34 -5.25 -5.83
N LEU A 36 -12.47 -5.81 -5.41
CA LEU A 36 -13.74 -5.09 -5.36
C LEU A 36 -13.94 -4.53 -3.96
N GLU A 37 -14.06 -3.22 -3.82
CA GLU A 37 -14.39 -2.58 -2.54
C GLU A 37 -15.42 -1.47 -2.77
N ALA A 38 -16.29 -1.26 -1.78
CA ALA A 38 -17.22 -0.15 -1.83
C ALA A 38 -16.46 1.17 -1.73
N ASP A 39 -16.68 2.08 -2.67
CA ASP A 39 -16.10 3.42 -2.62
C ASP A 39 -16.50 4.12 -1.32
N ILE A 40 -15.52 4.72 -0.65
CA ILE A 40 -15.70 5.31 0.68
C ILE A 40 -16.66 6.50 0.66
N ILE A 41 -16.84 7.14 -0.51
CA ILE A 41 -17.69 8.32 -0.68
C ILE A 41 -19.10 7.94 -1.16
N SER A 42 -19.21 7.10 -2.19
CA SER A 42 -20.46 6.75 -2.87
C SER A 42 -21.08 5.44 -2.39
N GLY A 43 -20.32 4.58 -1.71
CA GLY A 43 -20.75 3.28 -1.20
C GLY A 43 -20.97 2.21 -2.27
N LYS A 44 -20.65 2.49 -3.54
CA LYS A 44 -20.82 1.54 -4.64
C LYS A 44 -19.60 0.63 -4.78
N PRO A 45 -19.79 -0.67 -5.05
CA PRO A 45 -18.66 -1.56 -5.32
C PRO A 45 -17.96 -1.14 -6.60
N GLU A 46 -16.69 -0.77 -6.47
CA GLU A 46 -15.82 -0.36 -7.57
C GLU A 46 -14.54 -1.18 -7.57
N TRP A 47 -13.98 -1.39 -8.76
CA TRP A 47 -12.69 -2.04 -8.90
C TRP A 47 -11.59 -1.08 -8.42
N GLN A 48 -10.94 -1.47 -7.33
CA GLN A 48 -9.77 -0.79 -6.81
C GLN A 48 -8.51 -1.46 -7.35
N HIS A 49 -7.49 -0.65 -7.60
CA HIS A 49 -6.21 -1.12 -8.12
C HIS A 49 -5.11 -0.89 -7.10
N THR A 50 -4.25 -1.89 -6.90
CA THR A 50 -3.05 -1.72 -6.09
C THR A 50 -2.03 -0.85 -6.82
N ARG A 51 -0.92 -0.53 -6.15
CA ARG A 51 0.26 0.04 -6.83
C ARG A 51 0.78 -0.92 -7.89
N LYS A 52 1.47 -0.36 -8.89
CA LYS A 52 2.21 -1.11 -9.91
C LYS A 52 3.59 -1.47 -9.36
N TRP A 53 3.96 -2.75 -9.44
CA TRP A 53 5.24 -3.27 -8.99
C TRP A 53 6.06 -3.67 -10.21
N GLN A 54 7.13 -2.92 -10.49
CA GLN A 54 8.03 -3.26 -11.59
C GLN A 54 8.70 -4.61 -11.34
N LEU A 55 8.71 -5.48 -12.35
CA LEU A 55 9.39 -6.75 -12.35
C LEU A 55 10.68 -6.64 -13.18
N SER A 56 11.81 -7.06 -12.62
CA SER A 56 13.07 -7.11 -13.37
C SER A 56 13.14 -8.38 -14.22
N GLU A 57 13.77 -8.28 -15.40
CA GLU A 57 14.00 -9.41 -16.31
C GLU A 57 14.84 -10.55 -15.68
N HIS A 58 15.64 -10.21 -14.68
CA HIS A 58 16.51 -11.14 -13.96
C HIS A 58 15.85 -11.77 -12.73
N MET A 59 14.59 -11.44 -12.43
CA MET A 59 13.91 -12.02 -11.28
C MET A 59 13.79 -13.53 -11.39
N VAL A 60 13.96 -14.21 -10.26
CA VAL A 60 13.66 -15.63 -10.11
C VAL A 60 12.23 -15.84 -9.60
N LYS A 61 11.69 -17.05 -9.79
CA LYS A 61 10.33 -17.43 -9.39
C LYS A 61 9.97 -17.02 -7.95
N SER A 62 10.87 -17.23 -6.99
CA SER A 62 10.62 -16.86 -5.59
C SER A 62 10.52 -15.35 -5.36
N GLU A 63 11.20 -14.53 -6.16
CA GLU A 63 11.12 -13.07 -6.07
C GLU A 63 9.80 -12.56 -6.64
N ILE A 64 9.29 -13.18 -7.71
CA ILE A 64 7.97 -12.87 -8.27
C ILE A 64 6.87 -13.17 -7.24
N VAL A 65 6.89 -14.37 -6.63
CA VAL A 65 5.92 -14.76 -5.60
C VAL A 65 5.99 -13.85 -4.37
N GLN A 66 7.19 -13.51 -3.91
CA GLN A 66 7.36 -12.56 -2.80
C GLN A 66 6.92 -11.14 -3.14
N THR A 67 7.05 -10.72 -4.41
CA THR A 67 6.56 -9.43 -4.89
C THR A 67 5.03 -9.41 -4.89
N ALA A 68 4.37 -10.49 -5.31
CA ALA A 68 2.92 -10.63 -5.19
C ALA A 68 2.44 -10.58 -3.74
N LEU A 69 3.13 -11.26 -2.82
CA LEU A 69 2.82 -11.16 -1.38
C LEU A 69 2.96 -9.72 -0.87
N LYS A 70 4.03 -9.01 -1.23
CA LYS A 70 4.22 -7.59 -0.86
C LYS A 70 3.13 -6.69 -1.44
N CYS A 71 2.66 -6.97 -2.65
CA CYS A 71 1.55 -6.26 -3.27
C CYS A 71 0.29 -6.32 -2.39
N ILE A 72 -0.09 -7.53 -1.94
CA ILE A 72 -1.24 -7.74 -1.05
C ILE A 72 -1.03 -7.08 0.31
N LEU A 73 0.12 -7.32 0.97
CA LEU A 73 0.40 -6.74 2.28
C LEU A 73 0.33 -5.21 2.26
N THR A 74 0.88 -4.59 1.20
CA THR A 74 0.83 -3.13 1.02
C THR A 74 -0.60 -2.65 0.79
N SER A 75 -1.39 -3.37 -0.02
CA SER A 75 -2.80 -3.02 -0.24
C SER A 75 -3.63 -3.14 1.04
N PHE A 76 -3.42 -4.20 1.81
CA PHE A 76 -4.18 -4.45 3.03
C PHE A 76 -3.82 -3.42 4.11
N GLU A 77 -2.54 -3.10 4.26
CA GLU A 77 -2.08 -2.05 5.19
C GLU A 77 -2.69 -0.69 4.85
N HIS A 78 -2.78 -0.35 3.56
CA HIS A 78 -3.44 0.87 3.08
C HIS A 78 -4.93 0.88 3.46
N ARG A 79 -5.66 -0.23 3.24
CA ARG A 79 -7.08 -0.36 3.63
C ARG A 79 -7.26 -0.26 5.14
N VAL A 80 -6.38 -0.92 5.92
CA VAL A 80 -6.40 -0.81 7.39
C VAL A 80 -6.29 0.64 7.83
N ARG A 81 -5.42 1.44 7.21
CA ARG A 81 -5.28 2.86 7.50
C ARG A 81 -6.51 3.69 7.15
N GLU A 82 -7.17 3.38 6.03
CA GLU A 82 -8.39 4.08 5.60
C GLU A 82 -9.60 3.80 6.50
N HIS A 83 -9.67 2.61 7.09
CA HIS A 83 -10.76 2.20 7.96
C HIS A 83 -10.46 2.41 9.46
N PHE A 84 -9.22 2.72 9.84
CA PHE A 84 -8.86 2.97 11.23
C PHE A 84 -9.30 4.38 11.69
N LEU A 85 -10.34 4.43 12.53
CA LEU A 85 -10.89 5.67 13.04
C LEU A 85 -10.47 5.94 14.50
N TYR A 86 -10.05 7.16 14.78
CA TYR A 86 -9.90 7.70 16.13
C TYR A 86 -10.80 8.92 16.27
N ARG A 87 -11.77 8.84 17.20
CA ARG A 87 -12.80 9.88 17.41
C ARG A 87 -13.61 10.20 16.15
N GLY A 88 -13.89 9.18 15.33
CA GLY A 88 -14.61 9.33 14.07
C GLY A 88 -13.72 9.75 12.89
N GLU A 89 -12.45 10.07 13.12
CA GLU A 89 -11.54 10.60 12.09
C GLU A 89 -10.47 9.59 11.68
N ARG A 90 -10.10 9.57 10.39
CA ARG A 90 -9.07 8.69 9.80
C ARG A 90 -7.66 9.19 10.08
N ILE A 91 -7.21 9.17 11.33
CA ILE A 91 -5.93 9.76 11.74
C ILE A 91 -4.68 9.12 11.13
N PHE A 92 -4.80 7.94 10.52
CA PHE A 92 -3.72 7.28 9.79
C PHE A 92 -3.93 7.25 8.28
N GLY A 93 -4.89 8.04 7.78
CA GLY A 93 -5.25 8.11 6.36
C GLY A 93 -4.00 8.23 5.47
N PRO A 94 -3.86 7.36 4.45
CA PRO A 94 -2.67 7.34 3.60
C PRO A 94 -2.58 8.53 2.63
N HIS A 95 -3.66 9.32 2.52
CA HIS A 95 -3.80 10.44 1.59
C HIS A 95 -3.62 11.82 2.23
N PHE A 96 -3.03 11.89 3.43
CA PHE A 96 -2.67 13.18 4.00
C PHE A 96 -1.61 13.89 3.17
N ASP A 97 -1.73 15.21 3.07
CA ASP A 97 -0.72 16.07 2.45
C ASP A 97 0.61 15.94 3.23
N VAL A 98 1.63 15.45 2.52
CA VAL A 98 2.96 15.20 3.08
C VAL A 98 3.64 16.50 3.51
N ASP A 99 3.39 17.63 2.84
CA ASP A 99 3.95 18.93 3.20
C ASP A 99 3.30 19.47 4.49
N ALA A 100 1.99 19.30 4.64
CA ALA A 100 1.29 19.62 5.89
C ALA A 100 1.79 18.76 7.07
N LEU A 101 2.05 17.47 6.84
CA LEU A 101 2.67 16.58 7.84
C LEU A 101 4.11 17.00 8.19
N HIS A 102 4.89 17.46 7.21
CA HIS A 102 6.23 17.99 7.43
C HIS A 102 6.18 19.25 8.31
N GLU A 103 5.28 20.19 8.02
CA GLU A 103 5.09 21.38 8.85
C GLU A 103 4.70 21.02 10.30
N LEU A 104 3.82 20.04 10.48
CA LEU A 104 3.43 19.53 11.80
C LEU A 104 4.65 19.02 12.59
N CYS A 105 5.51 18.24 11.92
CA CYS A 105 6.75 17.70 12.51
C CYS A 105 7.74 18.82 12.87
N MET A 106 7.96 19.77 11.96
CA MET A 106 8.86 20.91 12.15
C MET A 106 8.52 21.74 13.38
N ARG A 107 7.22 21.94 13.66
CA ARG A 107 6.76 22.75 14.80
C ARG A 107 7.05 22.11 16.16
N LYS A 108 7.33 20.80 16.26
CA LYS A 108 7.64 19.99 17.47
C LYS A 108 6.69 20.11 18.68
N ARG A 109 5.72 21.04 18.67
CA ARG A 109 4.75 21.30 19.74
C ARG A 109 3.90 20.07 20.07
N LEU A 110 3.62 19.26 19.05
CA LEU A 110 2.79 18.07 19.12
C LEU A 110 3.62 16.78 19.06
N ASP A 111 4.94 16.88 19.04
CA ASP A 111 5.84 15.73 19.19
C ASP A 111 5.94 15.36 20.68
N TYR A 112 5.32 14.24 21.05
CA TYR A 112 5.31 13.74 22.42
C TYR A 112 6.70 13.32 22.92
N ARG A 113 7.64 12.99 22.03
CA ARG A 113 9.04 12.66 22.40
C ARG A 113 9.86 13.90 22.67
N GLY A 114 9.47 15.05 22.10
CA GLY A 114 10.12 16.35 22.30
C GLY A 114 9.73 17.10 23.58
N ARG A 115 8.71 16.64 24.31
CA ARG A 115 8.31 17.25 25.59
C ARG A 115 9.36 16.92 26.65
N LYS A 116 10.28 17.86 26.94
CA LYS A 116 11.08 17.81 28.17
C LYS A 116 10.11 17.69 29.35
N ARG A 117 10.20 16.60 30.12
CA ARG A 117 9.52 16.49 31.42
C ARG A 117 9.91 17.74 32.21
N LYS A 118 8.94 18.57 32.59
CA LYS A 118 9.18 19.59 33.62
C LYS A 118 9.63 18.82 34.85
N GLN A 119 10.89 19.00 35.27
CA GLN A 119 11.29 18.60 36.61
C GLN A 119 10.39 19.39 37.57
N THR A 120 9.50 18.70 38.25
CA THR A 120 8.80 19.23 39.41
C THR A 120 9.84 19.37 40.51
N SER A 121 10.38 20.57 40.68
CA SER A 121 11.10 20.95 41.88
C SER A 121 10.08 21.01 43.02
N GLY A 122 10.25 20.12 44.01
CA GLY A 122 9.57 20.21 45.30
C GLY A 122 10.16 21.30 46.17
#